data_AF-Q5L099-F1
#
_entry.id   AF-Q5L099-F1
#
_cell.length_a   1.000
_cell.length_b   1.000
_cell.length_c   1.000
_cell.angle_alpha   90.00
_cell.angle_beta   90.00
_cell.angle_gamma   90.00
#
_symmetry.space_group_name_H-M   'P 1'
#
loop_
_entity.id
_entity.type
_entity.pdbx_description
1 polymer ?
#
loop_
_entity_poly.entity_id
_entity_poly.type
_entity_poly.pdbx_seq_one_letter_code
_entity_poly.pdbx_strand_id
1 'polypeptide(L)' 'MGKKRNRRKEILDQIAWLEETYCDGCFLKSTFRKEYGKTYAQSFCIQQCTVGEQMRQYGEMLLSAPPRSRR' A
#
# COMPACT_ATOMS: atom_id res chain seq x y z
N MET A 1 -3.06 -19.51 -24.48
CA MET A 1 -2.63 -19.25 -23.09
C MET A 1 -3.49 -18.15 -22.48
N GLY A 2 -4.61 -18.49 -21.85
CA GLY A 2 -5.49 -17.49 -21.23
C GLY A 2 -5.05 -17.17 -19.81
N LYS A 3 -4.37 -16.03 -19.58
CA LYS A 3 -4.13 -15.53 -18.23
C LYS A 3 -5.49 -15.19 -17.61
N LYS A 4 -5.95 -16.00 -16.64
CA LYS A 4 -7.09 -15.63 -15.77
C LYS A 4 -6.79 -14.27 -15.16
N ARG A 5 -7.61 -13.27 -15.49
CA ARG A 5 -7.50 -11.91 -14.97
C ARG A 5 -7.87 -11.93 -13.49
N ASN A 6 -6.85 -11.99 -12.63
CA ASN A 6 -7.03 -12.03 -11.19
C ASN A 6 -6.99 -10.60 -10.64
N ARG A 7 -8.15 -9.95 -10.56
CA ARG A 7 -8.28 -8.55 -10.11
C ARG A 7 -7.58 -8.27 -8.79
N ARG A 8 -7.59 -9.22 -7.85
CA ARG A 8 -6.83 -9.11 -6.59
C ARG A 8 -5.32 -9.05 -6.81
N LYS A 9 -4.79 -9.85 -7.75
CA LYS A 9 -3.37 -9.83 -8.11
C LYS A 9 -3.01 -8.50 -8.75
N GLU A 10 -3.84 -8.00 -9.68
CA GLU A 10 -3.62 -6.68 -10.30
C GLU A 10 -3.51 -5.58 -9.24
N ILE A 11 -4.41 -5.57 -8.24
CA ILE A 11 -4.37 -4.58 -7.15
C ILE A 11 -3.09 -4.73 -6.29
N LEU A 12 -2.68 -5.96 -5.96
CA LEU A 12 -1.45 -6.20 -5.21
C LEU A 12 -0.21 -5.78 -5.99
N ASP A 13 -0.18 -6.04 -7.30
CA ASP A 13 0.92 -5.63 -8.19
C ASP A 13 1.01 -4.10 -8.25
N GLN A 14 -0.11 -3.37 -8.23
CA GLN A 14 -0.11 -1.90 -8.15
C GLN A 14 0.43 -1.38 -6.81
N ILE A 15 0.06 -2.01 -5.70
CA ILE A 15 0.58 -1.64 -4.37
C ILE A 15 2.10 -1.86 -4.32
N ALA A 16 2.59 -3.01 -4.79
CA ALA A 16 4.00 -3.34 -4.83
C ALA A 16 4.78 -2.34 -5.69
N TRP A 17 4.27 -2.00 -6.87
CA TRP A 17 4.89 -1.00 -7.74
C TRP A 17 4.97 0.38 -7.09
N LEU A 18 3.90 0.84 -6.42
CA LEU A 18 3.93 2.10 -5.66
C LEU A 18 4.95 2.06 -4.51
N GLU A 19 5.09 0.91 -3.86
CA GLU A 19 6.06 0.74 -2.78
C GLU A 19 7.48 0.88 -3.32
N GLU A 20 7.84 0.06 -4.30
CA GLU A 20 9.18 0.02 -4.89
C GLU A 20 9.56 1.35 -5.54
N THR A 21 8.60 2.03 -6.17
CA THR A 21 8.88 3.27 -6.92
C THR A 21 9.00 4.50 -6.02
N TYR A 22 8.19 4.58 -4.95
CA TYR A 22 8.06 5.83 -4.18
C TYR A 22 8.31 5.68 -2.68
N CYS A 23 8.06 4.50 -2.12
CA CYS A 23 8.17 4.28 -0.67
C CYS A 23 9.49 3.63 -0.28
N ASP A 24 10.13 2.89 -1.18
CA ASP A 24 11.48 2.37 -0.98
C ASP A 24 12.47 3.54 -0.93
N GLY A 25 13.35 3.51 0.07
CA GLY A 25 14.27 4.63 0.35
C GLY A 25 13.60 5.98 0.66
N CYS A 26 12.28 6.05 0.90
CA CYS A 26 11.57 7.32 1.08
C CYS A 26 12.17 8.19 2.20
N PHE A 27 12.68 9.36 1.83
CA PHE A 27 13.34 10.29 2.75
C PHE A 27 12.41 10.70 3.90
N LEU A 28 11.20 11.16 3.60
CA LEU A 28 10.22 11.59 4.62
C LEU A 28 9.91 10.48 5.63
N LYS A 29 9.64 9.26 5.16
CA LYS A 29 9.41 8.09 6.01
C LYS A 29 10.62 7.82 6.91
N SER A 30 11.83 7.92 6.37
CA SER A 30 13.07 7.70 7.12
C SER A 30 13.32 8.79 8.17
N THR A 31 13.08 10.06 7.83
CA THR A 31 13.25 11.23 8.71
C THR A 31 12.24 11.19 9.84
N PHE A 32 10.96 11.02 9.51
CA PHE A 32 9.90 10.92 10.52
C PHE A 32 10.09 9.72 11.44
N ARG A 33 10.63 8.60 10.92
CA ARG A 33 10.93 7.44 11.77
C ARG A 33 12.07 7.72 12.76
N LYS A 34 13.05 8.55 12.37
CA LYS A 34 14.16 8.95 13.25
C LYS A 34 13.74 10.01 14.26
N GLU A 35 12.97 11.01 13.84
CA GLU A 35 12.62 12.16 14.67
C GLU A 35 11.42 11.90 15.59
N TYR A 36 10.38 11.24 15.08
CA TYR A 36 9.09 11.08 15.79
C TYR A 36 8.72 9.60 16.02
N GLY A 37 9.54 8.67 15.52
CA GLY A 37 9.34 7.24 15.68
C GLY A 37 8.46 6.59 14.61
N LYS A 38 8.37 5.26 14.69
CA LYS A 38 7.70 4.41 13.68
C LYS A 38 6.20 4.74 13.53
N THR A 39 5.49 4.93 14.64
CA THR A 39 4.04 5.15 14.64
C THR A 39 3.70 6.45 13.91
N TYR A 40 4.44 7.53 14.19
CA TYR A 40 4.23 8.80 13.52
C TYR A 40 4.52 8.71 12.03
N ALA A 41 5.67 8.12 11.64
CA ALA A 41 6.01 7.94 10.24
C ALA A 41 4.94 7.16 9.46
N GLN A 42 4.40 6.09 10.06
CA GLN A 42 3.30 5.33 9.46
C GLN A 42 2.01 6.16 9.37
N SER A 43 1.62 6.86 10.44
CA SER A 43 0.42 7.70 10.45
C SER A 43 0.50 8.79 9.38
N PHE A 44 1.64 9.46 9.27
CA PHE A 44 1.91 10.44 8.23
C PHE A 44 1.76 9.81 6.83
N CYS A 45 2.37 8.65 6.58
CA CYS A 45 2.24 8.00 5.28
C CYS A 45 0.78 7.67 4.94
N ILE A 46 0.00 7.17 5.90
CA ILE A 46 -1.40 6.76 5.64
C ILE A 46 -2.35 7.96 5.53
N GLN A 47 -2.09 9.06 6.26
CA GLN A 47 -3.03 10.18 6.40
C GLN A 47 -2.64 11.43 5.60
N GLN A 48 -1.36 11.63 5.29
CA GLN A 48 -0.83 12.88 4.74
C GLN A 48 0.01 12.68 3.47
N CYS A 49 0.49 11.46 3.19
CA CYS A 49 1.21 11.15 1.96
C CYS A 49 0.25 10.71 0.87
N THR A 50 0.31 11.35 -0.29
CA THR A 50 -0.53 11.02 -1.47
C THR A 50 -0.30 9.60 -1.97
N VAL A 51 0.92 9.06 -1.87
CA VAL A 51 1.22 7.67 -2.22
C VAL A 51 0.59 6.70 -1.20
N GLY A 52 0.67 7.03 0.09
CA GLY A 52 0.08 6.18 1.12
C GLY A 52 -1.46 6.25 1.12
N GLU A 53 -2.05 7.37 0.74
CA GLU A 53 -3.49 7.46 0.46
C GLU A 53 -3.90 6.53 -0.69
N GLN A 54 -3.16 6.54 -1.81
CA GLN A 54 -3.40 5.62 -2.92
C GLN A 54 -3.28 4.15 -2.50
N MET A 55 -2.25 3.80 -1.72
CA MET A 55 -2.12 2.44 -1.16
C MET A 55 -3.32 2.07 -0.29
N ARG A 56 -3.85 2.99 0.50
CA ARG A 56 -5.06 2.77 1.32
C ARG A 56 -6.27 2.46 0.43
N GLN A 57 -6.47 3.24 -0.62
CA GLN A 57 -7.56 3.02 -1.59
C GLN A 57 -7.47 1.64 -2.24
N TYR A 58 -6.27 1.22 -2.68
CA TYR A 58 -6.07 -0.14 -3.20
C TYR A 58 -6.34 -1.22 -2.14
N GLY A 59 -5.95 -0.99 -0.89
CA GLY A 59 -6.28 -1.86 0.23
C GLY A 59 -7.79 -2.02 0.46
N GLU A 60 -8.53 -0.91 0.41
CA GLU A 60 -10.01 -0.92 0.51
C GLU A 60 -10.64 -1.73 -0.64
N MET A 61 -10.12 -1.63 -1.86
CA MET A 61 -10.59 -2.44 -3.01
C MET A 61 -10.37 -3.96 -2.80
N LEU A 62 -9.36 -4.36 -2.03
CA LEU A 62 -9.12 -5.77 -1.69
C LEU A 62 -10.13 -6.31 -0.67
N LEU A 63 -10.57 -5.44 0.25
CA LEU A 63 -11.55 -5.73 1.30
C LEU A 63 -12.99 -5.73 0.76
N SER A 64 -13.29 -4.85 -0.20
CA SER A 64 -14.59 -4.81 -0.88
C SER A 64 -14.83 -6.02 -1.79
N ALA A 65 -13.79 -6.79 -2.11
CA ALA A 65 -13.92 -8.06 -2.80
C ALA A 65 -14.35 -9.16 -1.81
N PRO A 66 -15.30 -10.05 -2.16
CA PRO A 66 -15.83 -11.04 -1.23
C PRO A 66 -14.70 -11.84 -0.55
N PRO A 67 -14.77 -12.04 0.78
CA PRO A 67 -13.74 -12.78 1.49
C PRO A 67 -13.65 -14.18 0.88
N ARG A 68 -12.43 -14.66 0.63
CA ARG A 68 -12.28 -16.07 0.27
C ARG A 68 -12.81 -16.87 1.46
N SER A 69 -13.73 -17.80 1.19
CA SER A 69 -14.02 -18.91 2.08
C SER A 69 -12.68 -19.46 2.56
N ARG A 70 -12.41 -19.27 3.85
CA ARG A 70 -11.25 -19.81 4.54
C ARG A 70 -11.55 -21.31 4.61
N ARG A 71 -11.05 -22.05 3.63
CA ARG A 71 -11.12 -23.52 3.59
C ARG A 71 -10.25 -24.09 4.70
#